data_AF-A0A7D9E049-F1
#
_entry.id   AF-A0A7D9E049-F1
#
_cell.length_a   1.000
_cell.length_b   1.000
_cell.length_c   1.000
_cell.angle_alpha   90.00
_cell.angle_beta   90.00
_cell.angle_gamma   90.00
#
_symmetry.space_group_name_H-M   'P 1'
#
loop_
_entity.id
_entity.type
_entity.pdbx_description
1 polymer ?
#
loop_
_entity_poly.entity_id
_entity_poly.type
_entity_poly.pdbx_seq_one_letter_code
_entity_poly.pdbx_strand_id
1 'polypeptide(L)'
;YNSIHAPNGLISHMYGPIEGRRHDAFMLAASGVSAKLEQLEDARGRGERYVIYGDPAYGVTRSILAPFRGANLTEDQKKFNKRMSKVRVSVEWGFGKICTYFAYLDFKKNLKVLLQPVAKYYIVGALMTNCHTCLYGSLSTTFFEVDPPCLETYLLNE
;
A
#
# COMPACT_ATOMS: atom_id res chain seq x y z
N TYR A 1 -9.25 -0.80 4.49
CA TYR A 1 -8.71 -0.55 3.14
C TYR A 1 -7.50 -1.43 2.97
N ASN A 2 -7.22 -1.87 1.74
CA ASN A 2 -5.95 -2.49 1.36
C ASN A 2 -5.24 -1.54 0.40
N SER A 3 -3.96 -1.23 0.62
CA SER A 3 -3.20 -0.31 -0.23
C SER A 3 -1.81 -0.85 -0.53
N ILE A 4 -1.24 -0.40 -1.65
CA ILE A 4 0.15 -0.69 -2.04
C ILE A 4 0.89 0.63 -2.09
N HIS A 5 1.98 0.71 -1.33
CA HIS A 5 2.82 1.90 -1.24
C HIS A 5 4.12 1.65 -1.99
N ALA A 6 4.48 2.59 -2.86
CA ALA A 6 5.73 2.56 -3.59
C ALA A 6 6.86 3.19 -2.75
N PRO A 7 8.13 2.83 -3.01
CA PRO A 7 9.29 3.41 -2.32
C PRO A 7 9.37 4.94 -2.43
N ASN A 8 8.89 5.50 -3.55
CA ASN A 8 8.78 6.94 -3.76
C ASN A 8 7.64 7.62 -2.98
N GLY A 9 7.05 6.95 -1.99
CA GLY A 9 6.02 7.49 -1.12
C GLY A 9 4.63 7.62 -1.76
N LEU A 10 4.46 7.22 -3.02
CA LEU A 10 3.14 7.20 -3.65
C LEU A 10 2.32 5.99 -3.21
N ILE A 11 1.02 6.20 -3.07
CA ILE A 11 0.04 5.14 -2.93
C ILE A 11 -0.36 4.70 -4.33
N SER A 12 0.22 3.59 -4.79
CA SER A 12 0.07 3.06 -6.15
C SER A 12 -1.26 2.35 -6.38
N HIS A 13 -1.88 1.82 -5.32
CA HIS A 13 -3.15 1.12 -5.40
C HIS A 13 -3.89 1.23 -4.07
N MET A 14 -5.21 1.35 -4.13
CA MET A 14 -6.09 1.37 -2.97
C MET A 14 -7.40 0.66 -3.26
N TYR A 15 -7.82 -0.21 -2.36
CA TYR A 15 -9.06 -0.99 -2.46
C TYR A 15 -9.84 -1.01 -1.13
N GLY A 16 -11.17 -0.99 -1.24
CA GLY A 16 -12.10 -0.92 -0.11
C GLY A 16 -12.91 0.38 -0.08
N PRO A 17 -13.63 0.66 1.03
CA PRO A 17 -13.65 -0.04 2.31
C PRO A 17 -14.40 -1.37 2.23
N ILE A 18 -13.88 -2.39 2.92
CA ILE A 18 -14.54 -3.69 3.11
C ILE A 18 -14.90 -3.82 4.59
N GLU A 19 -16.03 -4.47 4.87
CA GLU A 19 -16.48 -4.79 6.23
C GLU A 19 -15.42 -5.60 6.99
N GLY A 20 -15.02 -5.12 8.18
CA GLY A 20 -13.88 -5.67 8.95
C GLY A 20 -14.04 -7.10 9.47
N ARG A 21 -15.17 -7.76 9.22
CA ARG A 21 -15.38 -9.19 9.55
C ARG A 21 -14.74 -10.14 8.52
N ARG A 22 -14.28 -9.63 7.37
CA ARG A 22 -13.61 -10.44 6.34
C ARG A 22 -12.09 -10.43 6.56
N HIS A 23 -11.48 -11.61 6.48
CA HIS A 23 -10.02 -11.77 6.63
C HIS A 23 -9.23 -10.98 5.56
N ASP A 24 -8.03 -10.54 5.90
CA ASP A 24 -7.17 -9.76 4.99
C ASP A 24 -6.91 -10.49 3.67
N ALA A 25 -6.75 -11.82 3.69
CA ALA A 25 -6.59 -12.63 2.49
C ALA A 25 -7.78 -12.50 1.52
N PHE A 26 -9.01 -12.35 2.04
CA PHE A 26 -10.18 -12.08 1.21
C PHE A 26 -10.10 -10.70 0.56
N MET A 27 -9.67 -9.66 1.30
CA MET A 27 -9.50 -8.31 0.75
C MET A 27 -8.46 -8.29 -0.36
N LEU A 28 -7.35 -9.03 -0.19
CA LEU A 28 -6.33 -9.18 -1.21
C LEU A 28 -6.88 -9.86 -2.47
N ALA A 29 -7.58 -10.99 -2.33
CA ALA A 29 -8.19 -11.69 -3.46
C ALA A 29 -9.21 -10.80 -4.19
N ALA A 30 -10.09 -10.13 -3.44
CA ALA A 30 -11.12 -9.25 -3.99
C ALA A 30 -10.54 -8.00 -4.67
N SER A 31 -9.33 -7.57 -4.28
CA SER A 31 -8.69 -6.40 -4.88
C SER A 31 -8.17 -6.61 -6.30
N GLY A 32 -8.02 -7.87 -6.75
CA GLY A 32 -7.49 -8.18 -8.08
C GLY A 32 -6.00 -7.86 -8.28
N VAL A 33 -5.29 -7.48 -7.21
CA VAL A 33 -3.86 -7.10 -7.25
C VAL A 33 -3.00 -8.18 -7.89
N SER A 34 -3.21 -9.46 -7.52
CA SER A 34 -2.39 -10.55 -8.07
C SER A 34 -2.51 -10.64 -9.59
N ALA A 35 -3.72 -10.58 -10.14
CA ALA A 35 -3.96 -10.60 -11.58
C ALA A 35 -3.36 -9.34 -12.26
N LYS A 36 -3.39 -8.19 -11.59
CA LYS A 36 -2.78 -6.96 -12.12
C LYS A 36 -1.26 -7.05 -12.18
N LEU A 37 -0.63 -7.66 -11.17
CA LEU A 37 0.82 -7.90 -11.16
C LEU A 37 1.21 -8.85 -12.29
N GLU A 38 0.49 -9.96 -12.48
CA GLU A 38 0.74 -10.89 -13.58
C GLU A 38 0.65 -10.18 -14.95
N GLN A 39 -0.38 -9.36 -15.17
CA GLN A 39 -0.51 -8.57 -16.41
C GLN A 39 0.67 -7.60 -16.63
N LEU A 40 1.19 -6.98 -15.56
CA LEU A 40 2.33 -6.07 -15.66
C LEU A 40 3.64 -6.81 -15.98
N GLU A 41 3.80 -8.02 -15.44
CA GLU A 41 4.94 -8.90 -15.77
C GLU A 41 4.92 -9.31 -17.25
N ASP A 42 3.75 -9.75 -17.74
CA ASP A 42 3.56 -10.14 -19.14
C ASP A 42 3.81 -8.97 -20.10
N ALA A 43 3.30 -7.77 -19.76
CA ALA A 43 3.45 -6.58 -20.59
C ALA A 43 4.90 -6.09 -20.72
N ARG A 44 5.74 -6.30 -19.69
CA ARG A 44 7.15 -5.87 -19.74
C ARG A 44 8.06 -6.81 -20.52
N GLY A 45 7.71 -8.09 -20.67
CA GLY A 45 8.42 -9.05 -21.52
C GLY A 45 9.89 -9.34 -21.17
N ARG A 46 10.42 -8.79 -20.07
CA ARG A 46 11.85 -8.89 -19.67
C ARG A 46 12.15 -9.97 -18.63
N GLY A 47 11.13 -10.71 -18.18
CA GLY A 47 11.27 -11.63 -17.03
C GLY A 47 11.48 -10.92 -15.69
N GLU A 48 11.40 -9.59 -15.66
CA GLU A 48 11.38 -8.78 -14.44
C GLU A 48 10.02 -8.95 -13.74
N ARG A 49 10.05 -9.43 -12.49
CA ARG A 49 8.85 -9.72 -11.71
C ARG A 49 8.56 -8.62 -10.72
N TYR A 50 7.27 -8.32 -10.54
CA TYR A 50 6.83 -7.40 -9.51
C TYR A 50 6.43 -8.18 -8.27
N VAL A 51 7.15 -7.95 -7.18
CA VAL A 51 6.90 -8.63 -5.92
C VAL A 51 6.53 -7.60 -4.86
N ILE A 52 5.37 -7.77 -4.25
CA ILE A 52 4.90 -6.96 -3.13
C ILE A 52 5.23 -7.67 -1.83
N TYR A 53 5.70 -6.93 -0.84
CA TYR A 53 5.79 -7.43 0.52
C TYR A 53 4.56 -7.00 1.32
N GLY A 54 3.85 -7.97 1.87
CA GLY A 54 2.56 -7.74 2.50
C GLY A 54 2.47 -8.23 3.95
N ASP A 55 1.25 -8.18 4.49
CA ASP A 55 0.96 -8.60 5.85
C ASP A 55 1.27 -10.10 6.03
N PRO A 56 1.77 -10.53 7.21
CA PRO A 56 1.86 -11.95 7.55
C PRO A 56 0.62 -12.76 7.16
N ALA A 57 -0.59 -12.21 7.32
CA ALA A 57 -1.85 -12.87 7.02
C ALA A 57 -2.02 -13.28 5.55
N TYR A 58 -1.22 -12.70 4.65
CA TYR A 58 -1.20 -13.11 3.25
C TYR A 58 -0.39 -14.38 3.05
N GLY A 59 -0.94 -15.28 2.22
CA GLY A 59 -0.18 -16.42 1.73
C GLY A 59 0.95 -15.96 0.80
N VAL A 60 2.12 -16.60 0.91
CA VAL A 60 3.21 -16.36 -0.04
C VAL A 60 2.79 -16.91 -1.40
N THR A 61 2.79 -16.06 -2.41
CA THR A 61 2.51 -16.42 -3.81
C THR A 61 3.67 -15.97 -4.70
N ARG A 62 3.54 -16.12 -6.02
CA ARG A 62 4.59 -15.71 -6.97
C ARG A 62 4.92 -14.21 -6.90
N SER A 63 3.91 -13.38 -6.63
CA SER A 63 4.03 -11.90 -6.66
C SER A 63 3.83 -11.27 -5.27
N ILE A 64 3.63 -12.08 -4.23
CA ILE A 64 3.41 -11.62 -2.85
C ILE A 64 4.30 -12.37 -1.89
N LEU A 65 5.18 -11.64 -1.20
CA LEU A 65 5.98 -12.11 -0.09
C LEU A 65 5.34 -11.71 1.23
N ALA A 66 5.51 -12.57 2.22
CA ALA A 66 5.08 -12.35 3.60
C ALA A 66 6.22 -12.75 4.54
N PRO A 67 6.26 -12.24 5.78
CA PRO A 67 7.27 -12.64 6.75
C PRO A 67 7.22 -14.15 7.02
N PHE A 68 8.40 -14.74 7.27
CA PHE A 68 8.50 -16.15 7.66
C PHE A 68 7.78 -16.39 8.99
N ARG A 69 7.06 -17.52 9.09
CA ARG A 69 6.25 -17.91 10.26
C ARG A 69 6.69 -19.27 10.79
N GLY A 70 6.62 -19.46 12.09
CA GLY A 70 6.91 -20.73 12.76
C GLY A 70 7.63 -20.54 14.10
N ALA A 71 7.61 -21.57 14.94
CA ALA A 71 8.27 -21.54 16.25
C ALA A 71 9.80 -21.54 16.12
N ASN A 72 10.35 -22.24 15.12
CA ASN A 72 11.79 -22.40 14.91
C ASN A 72 12.23 -21.71 13.62
N LEU A 73 12.33 -20.37 13.65
CA LEU A 73 12.92 -19.60 12.55
C LEU A 73 14.44 -19.67 12.60
N THR A 74 15.07 -19.83 11.44
CA THR A 74 16.53 -19.70 11.30
C THR A 74 16.96 -18.26 11.55
N GLU A 75 18.24 -18.05 11.88
CA GLU A 75 18.77 -16.69 12.11
C GLU A 75 18.63 -15.80 10.87
N ASP A 76 18.79 -16.36 9.67
CA ASP A 76 18.60 -15.63 8.41
C ASP A 76 17.13 -15.21 8.21
N GLN A 77 16.17 -16.08 8.54
CA GLN A 77 14.74 -15.74 8.50
C GLN A 77 14.38 -14.65 9.50
N LYS A 78 14.93 -14.69 10.73
CA LYS A 78 14.75 -13.63 11.73
C LYS A 78 15.33 -12.30 11.24
N LYS A 79 16.54 -12.32 10.66
CA LYS A 79 17.19 -11.13 10.10
C LYS A 79 16.37 -10.55 8.93
N PHE A 80 15.85 -11.40 8.06
CA PHE A 80 14.94 -11.00 6.98
C PHE A 80 13.67 -10.33 7.55
N ASN A 81 12.95 -11.00 8.45
CA ASN A 81 11.73 -10.46 9.07
C ASN A 81 12.00 -9.12 9.77
N LYS A 82 13.14 -8.97 10.45
CA LYS A 82 13.55 -7.71 11.10
C LYS A 82 13.77 -6.58 10.10
N ARG A 83 14.43 -6.85 8.97
CA ARG A 83 14.62 -5.85 7.90
C ARG A 83 13.30 -5.46 7.28
N MET A 84 12.46 -6.43 6.96
CA MET A 84 11.17 -6.20 6.30
C MET A 84 10.13 -5.56 7.22
N SER A 85 10.22 -5.76 8.54
CA SER A 85 9.38 -5.04 9.51
C SER A 85 9.57 -3.53 9.38
N LYS A 86 10.81 -3.05 9.20
CA LYS A 86 11.09 -1.62 8.97
C LYS A 86 10.47 -1.09 7.68
N VAL A 87 10.53 -1.88 6.61
CA VAL A 87 9.90 -1.55 5.32
C VAL A 87 8.38 -1.45 5.49
N ARG A 88 7.76 -2.37 6.24
CA ARG A 88 6.32 -2.35 6.49
C ARG A 88 5.84 -1.09 7.22
N VAL A 89 6.66 -0.52 8.11
CA VAL A 89 6.34 0.75 8.80
C VAL A 89 6.10 1.89 7.80
N SER A 90 6.72 1.87 6.61
CA SER A 90 6.49 2.88 5.58
C SER A 90 5.06 2.93 5.04
N VAL A 91 4.32 1.80 5.11
CA VAL A 91 2.90 1.74 4.77
C VAL A 91 2.09 2.53 5.79
N GLU A 92 2.41 2.40 7.08
CA GLU A 92 1.75 3.13 8.16
C GLU A 92 1.98 4.64 8.03
N TRP A 93 3.15 5.08 7.57
CA TRP A 93 3.41 6.50 7.29
C TRP A 93 2.50 7.06 6.21
N GLY A 94 2.23 6.30 5.14
CA GLY A 94 1.31 6.76 4.09
C GLY A 94 -0.13 6.88 4.59
N PHE A 95 -0.60 5.91 5.38
CA PHE A 95 -1.90 6.01 6.05
C PHE A 95 -1.97 7.18 7.03
N GLY A 96 -0.93 7.36 7.85
CA GLY A 96 -0.79 8.48 8.77
C GLY A 96 -0.86 9.82 8.04
N LYS A 97 -0.17 9.96 6.90
CA LYS A 97 -0.20 11.17 6.07
C LYS A 97 -1.62 11.51 5.61
N ILE A 98 -2.42 10.53 5.16
CA ILE A 98 -3.84 10.76 4.81
C ILE A 98 -4.59 11.31 6.02
N CYS A 99 -4.50 10.65 7.18
CA CYS A 99 -5.23 11.07 8.38
C CYS A 99 -4.77 12.46 8.88
N THR A 100 -3.50 12.80 8.74
CA THR A 100 -2.97 14.11 9.14
C THR A 100 -3.51 15.24 8.27
N TYR A 101 -3.50 15.11 6.94
CA TYR A 101 -3.99 16.17 6.05
C TYR A 101 -5.51 16.21 5.95
N PHE A 102 -6.16 15.06 6.12
CA PHE A 102 -7.60 14.91 6.01
C PHE A 102 -8.16 14.35 7.31
N ALA A 103 -8.04 15.10 8.40
CA ALA A 103 -8.52 14.69 9.73
C ALA A 103 -9.99 14.26 9.75
N TYR A 104 -10.81 14.79 8.84
CA TYR A 104 -12.18 14.34 8.63
C TYR A 104 -12.29 12.84 8.30
N LEU A 105 -11.31 12.27 7.58
CA LEU A 105 -11.21 10.84 7.25
C LEU A 105 -10.86 9.96 8.44
N ASP A 106 -10.26 10.52 9.49
CA ASP A 106 -9.94 9.80 10.73
C ASP A 106 -11.08 9.86 11.76
N PHE A 107 -12.02 10.81 11.59
CA PHE A 107 -13.09 11.04 12.54
C PHE A 107 -14.26 10.04 12.39
N LYS A 108 -14.03 8.82 12.91
CA LYS A 108 -14.96 7.67 12.86
C LYS A 108 -16.38 7.99 13.36
N LYS A 109 -16.55 8.92 14.29
CA LYS A 109 -17.88 9.30 14.83
C LYS A 109 -18.75 10.06 13.83
N ASN A 110 -18.14 10.68 12.81
CA ASN A 110 -18.87 11.44 11.79
C ASN A 110 -18.99 10.68 10.47
N LEU A 111 -18.08 9.74 10.19
CA LEU A 111 -18.14 8.91 8.99
C LEU A 111 -19.19 7.80 9.16
N LYS A 112 -20.33 7.96 8.49
CA LYS A 112 -21.41 6.98 8.51
C LYS A 112 -21.42 6.15 7.23
N VAL A 113 -20.88 4.94 7.32
CA VAL A 113 -20.94 3.96 6.21
C VAL A 113 -22.42 3.72 5.85
N LEU A 114 -22.72 3.62 4.55
CA LEU A 114 -24.07 3.55 3.96
C LEU A 114 -24.89 4.86 3.96
N LEU A 115 -24.51 5.88 4.75
CA LEU A 115 -25.19 7.18 4.75
C LEU A 115 -24.38 8.27 4.04
N GLN A 116 -23.08 8.07 3.90
CA GLN A 116 -22.15 8.97 3.24
C GLN A 116 -21.22 8.18 2.32
N PRO A 117 -20.69 8.81 1.25
CA PRO A 117 -19.72 8.18 0.36
C PRO A 117 -18.31 8.14 0.98
N VAL A 118 -18.19 7.55 2.17
CA VAL A 118 -16.95 7.43 2.96
C VAL A 118 -15.81 6.82 2.15
N ALA A 119 -16.13 5.84 1.30
CA ALA A 119 -15.21 5.21 0.37
C ALA A 119 -14.56 6.23 -0.59
N LYS A 120 -15.40 7.08 -1.20
CA LYS A 120 -14.94 8.09 -2.16
C LYS A 120 -14.08 9.14 -1.49
N TYR A 121 -14.47 9.59 -0.29
CA TYR A 121 -13.68 10.56 0.46
C TYR A 121 -12.27 10.06 0.73
N TYR A 122 -12.14 8.77 1.07
CA TYR A 122 -10.84 8.19 1.34
C TYR A 122 -9.96 8.06 0.09
N ILE A 123 -10.54 7.63 -1.03
CA ILE A 123 -9.84 7.54 -2.32
C ILE A 123 -9.37 8.94 -2.77
N VAL A 124 -10.24 9.96 -2.65
CA VAL A 124 -9.87 11.35 -2.96
C VAL A 124 -8.77 11.85 -2.02
N GLY A 125 -8.85 11.55 -0.72
CA GLY A 125 -7.80 11.87 0.23
C GLY A 125 -6.46 11.21 -0.11
N ALA A 126 -6.46 9.97 -0.57
CA ALA A 126 -5.27 9.28 -1.04
C ALA A 126 -4.68 9.92 -2.30
N LEU A 127 -5.53 10.27 -3.28
CA LEU A 127 -5.11 10.99 -4.49
C LEU A 127 -4.45 12.34 -4.15
N MET A 128 -5.09 13.14 -3.30
CA MET A 128 -4.54 14.42 -2.88
C MET A 128 -3.27 14.26 -2.04
N THR A 129 -3.16 13.18 -1.26
CA THR A 129 -1.93 12.83 -0.53
C THR A 129 -0.78 12.50 -1.49
N ASN A 130 -1.05 11.80 -2.59
CA ASN A 130 -0.05 11.57 -3.64
C ASN A 130 0.39 12.88 -4.29
N CYS A 131 -0.54 13.79 -4.61
CA CYS A 131 -0.19 15.12 -5.12
C CYS A 131 0.70 15.89 -4.15
N HIS A 132 0.36 15.86 -2.85
CA HIS A 132 1.20 16.46 -1.81
C HIS A 132 2.59 15.80 -1.77
N THR A 133 2.68 14.48 -1.88
CA THR A 133 3.96 13.78 -1.94
C THR A 133 4.78 14.20 -3.15
N CYS A 134 4.17 14.38 -4.33
CA CYS A 134 4.88 14.86 -5.52
C CYS A 134 5.46 16.27 -5.33
N LEU A 135 4.77 17.14 -4.58
CA LEU A 135 5.19 18.53 -4.36
C LEU A 135 6.23 18.69 -3.24
N TYR A 136 6.13 17.88 -2.18
CA TYR A 136 6.85 18.11 -0.92
C TYR A 136 7.56 16.88 -0.37
N GLY A 137 7.47 15.74 -1.06
CA GLY A 137 7.98 14.46 -0.58
C GLY A 137 7.18 13.85 0.57
N SER A 138 7.75 12.81 1.18
CA SER A 138 7.20 12.11 2.33
C SER A 138 8.31 11.47 3.17
N LEU A 139 7.97 10.97 4.36
CA LEU A 139 8.94 10.19 5.13
C LEU A 139 9.43 8.94 4.38
N SER A 140 8.56 8.34 3.56
CA SER A 140 8.91 7.19 2.72
C SER A 140 9.93 7.57 1.64
N THR A 141 9.81 8.73 1.00
CA THR A 141 10.78 9.17 -0.02
C THR A 141 12.17 9.34 0.57
N THR A 142 12.25 9.94 1.76
CA THR A 142 13.53 10.07 2.50
C THR A 142 14.07 8.71 2.95
N PHE A 143 13.21 7.81 3.44
CA PHE A 143 13.63 6.50 3.95
C PHE A 143 14.17 5.57 2.85
N PHE A 144 13.56 5.58 1.67
CA PHE A 144 13.98 4.74 0.55
C PHE A 144 14.96 5.44 -0.40
N GLU A 145 15.19 6.75 -0.23
CA GLU A 145 16.01 7.57 -1.12
C GLU A 145 15.51 7.52 -2.57
N VAL A 146 14.18 7.55 -2.73
CA VAL A 146 13.52 7.56 -4.04
C VAL A 146 12.58 8.75 -4.10
N ASP A 147 12.85 9.67 -5.02
CA ASP A 147 12.00 10.82 -5.25
C ASP A 147 10.71 10.45 -5.98
N PRO A 148 9.58 11.10 -5.64
CA PRO A 148 8.36 10.97 -6.41
C PRO A 148 8.52 11.69 -7.77
N PRO A 149 7.71 11.30 -8.78
CA PRO A 149 7.61 12.10 -9.99
C PRO A 149 7.08 13.50 -9.66
N CYS A 150 7.25 14.44 -10.59
CA CYS A 150 6.61 15.74 -10.46
C CYS A 150 5.07 15.59 -10.53
N LEU A 151 4.36 16.61 -10.03
CA LEU A 151 2.90 16.59 -9.97
C LEU A 151 2.25 16.38 -11.35
N GLU A 152 2.82 16.99 -12.39
CA GLU A 152 2.32 16.90 -13.77
C GLU A 152 2.39 15.46 -14.29
N THR A 153 3.56 14.83 -14.24
CA THR A 153 3.76 13.42 -14.63
C THR A 153 2.80 12.50 -13.88
N TYR A 154 2.64 12.70 -12.57
CA TYR A 154 1.71 11.89 -11.78
C TYR A 154 0.24 12.02 -12.23
N LEU A 155 -0.23 13.23 -12.53
CA LEU A 155 -1.62 13.48 -12.94
C LEU A 155 -1.91 13.06 -14.39
N LEU A 156 -0.90 13.12 -15.26
CA LEU A 156 -1.00 12.67 -16.65
C LEU A 156 -0.93 11.14 -16.81
N ASN A 157 -0.56 10.42 -15.74
CA ASN A 157 -0.25 8.98 -15.78
C ASN A 157 0.84 8.63 -16.82
N GLU A 158 1.84 9.50 -16.95
CA GLU A 158 3.05 9.28 -17.76
C GLU A 158 4.17 8.63 -16.95
#